data_AF-A0A843HWC7-F1
#
_entry.id   AF-A0A843HWC7-F1
#
_cell.length_a   1.000
_cell.length_b   1.000
_cell.length_c   1.000
_cell.angle_alpha   90.00
_cell.angle_beta   90.00
_cell.angle_gamma   90.00
#
_symmetry.space_group_name_H-M   'P 1'
#
loop_
_entity.id
_entity.type
_entity.pdbx_description
1 polymer ?
#
loop_
_entity_poly.entity_id
_entity_poly.type
_entity_poly.pdbx_seq_one_letter_code
_entity_poly.pdbx_strand_id
1 'polypeptide(L)'
;MASERYKQLKKRTIIFGIISYAALFITLTACLIAGGININTVKDGVQIFTDEAKTIFYSMTVTAMIGTVLTFFLKEGMRTFLWIVCVVLGSIVFGATGMYIILGVWLIDDYVIHKLFLHWKSKLSIRKEIDYDREDNVREEDTANS
;
A
#
# COMPACT_ATOMS: atom_id res chain seq x y z
N MET A 1 -0.39 -25.26 -21.34
CA MET A 1 -1.58 -24.91 -20.52
C MET A 1 -1.25 -24.50 -19.08
N ALA A 2 -0.44 -25.25 -18.31
CA ALA A 2 -0.11 -24.89 -16.93
C ALA A 2 0.72 -23.59 -16.80
N SER A 3 1.67 -23.37 -17.73
CA SER A 3 2.54 -22.18 -17.74
C SER A 3 1.80 -20.86 -18.02
N GLU A 4 0.77 -20.87 -18.88
CA GLU A 4 -0.05 -19.69 -19.16
C GLU A 4 -0.91 -19.28 -17.96
N ARG A 5 -1.54 -20.26 -17.28
CA ARG A 5 -2.30 -20.00 -16.05
C ARG A 5 -1.41 -19.42 -14.94
N TYR A 6 -0.17 -19.90 -14.81
CA TYR A 6 0.81 -19.35 -13.86
C TYR A 6 1.18 -17.89 -14.18
N LYS A 7 1.45 -17.57 -15.46
CA LYS A 7 1.71 -16.17 -15.88
C LYS A 7 0.53 -15.24 -15.58
N GLN A 8 -0.70 -15.69 -15.81
CA GLN A 8 -1.90 -14.90 -15.51
C GLN A 8 -2.10 -14.67 -14.00
N LEU A 9 -1.87 -15.70 -13.19
CA LEU A 9 -1.91 -15.61 -11.73
C LEU A 9 -0.85 -14.62 -11.20
N LYS A 10 0.39 -14.69 -11.70
CA LYS A 10 1.48 -13.77 -11.34
C LYS A 10 1.13 -12.32 -11.69
N LYS A 11 0.57 -12.10 -12.87
CA LYS A 11 0.16 -10.78 -13.33
C LYS A 11 -0.94 -10.19 -12.42
N ARG A 12 -1.94 -10.99 -12.03
CA ARG A 12 -3.03 -10.56 -11.13
C ARG A 12 -2.51 -10.19 -9.75
N THR A 13 -1.64 -11.01 -9.15
CA THR A 13 -1.03 -10.70 -7.85
C THR A 13 -0.24 -9.38 -7.88
N ILE A 14 0.54 -9.15 -8.93
CA ILE A 14 1.30 -7.89 -9.09
C ILE A 14 0.35 -6.70 -9.26
N ILE A 15 -0.70 -6.83 -10.08
CA ILE A 15 -1.68 -5.76 -10.30
C ILE A 15 -2.36 -5.34 -9.00
N PHE A 16 -2.87 -6.28 -8.20
CA PHE A 16 -3.51 -5.94 -6.92
C PHE A 16 -2.54 -5.33 -5.92
N GLY A 17 -1.27 -5.77 -5.92
CA GLY A 17 -0.22 -5.12 -5.15
C GLY A 17 -0.03 -3.66 -5.57
N ILE A 18 0.17 -3.40 -6.86
CA ILE A 18 0.36 -2.04 -7.40
C ILE A 18 -0.84 -1.16 -7.10
N ILE A 19 -2.07 -1.65 -7.26
CA ILE A 19 -3.29 -0.88 -7.00
C ILE A 19 -3.35 -0.45 -5.52
N SER A 20 -3.01 -1.35 -4.60
CA SER A 20 -3.01 -1.03 -3.17
C SER A 20 -2.01 0.07 -2.83
N TYR A 21 -0.78 -0.05 -3.34
CA TYR A 21 0.25 0.97 -3.16
C TYR A 21 -0.10 2.29 -3.86
N ALA A 22 -0.71 2.24 -5.04
CA ALA A 22 -1.18 3.42 -5.75
C ALA A 22 -2.28 4.14 -4.97
N ALA A 23 -3.23 3.43 -4.39
CA ALA A 23 -4.28 4.00 -3.55
C ALA A 23 -3.69 4.75 -2.34
N LEU A 24 -2.71 4.15 -1.69
CA LEU A 24 -2.01 4.76 -0.56
C LEU A 24 -1.25 6.03 -1.00
N PHE A 25 -0.51 5.95 -2.11
CA PHE A 25 0.27 7.06 -2.64
C PHE A 25 -0.59 8.25 -3.11
N ILE A 26 -1.72 7.96 -3.77
CA ILE A 26 -2.70 8.96 -4.19
C ILE A 26 -3.31 9.64 -2.96
N THR A 27 -3.72 8.86 -1.96
CA THR A 27 -4.33 9.41 -0.74
C THR A 27 -3.35 10.29 0.03
N LEU A 28 -2.09 9.85 0.14
CA LEU A 28 -1.03 10.64 0.77
C LEU A 28 -0.78 11.93 0.00
N THR A 29 -0.59 11.85 -1.32
CA THR A 29 -0.32 13.02 -2.16
C THR A 29 -1.47 14.02 -2.12
N ALA A 30 -2.72 13.55 -2.12
CA ALA A 30 -3.90 14.39 -1.96
C ALA A 30 -3.90 15.13 -0.61
N CYS A 31 -3.51 14.46 0.49
CA CYS A 31 -3.37 15.10 1.80
C CYS A 31 -2.26 16.16 1.80
N LEU A 32 -1.13 15.89 1.15
CA LEU A 32 -0.01 16.84 1.07
C LEU A 32 -0.35 18.08 0.25
N ILE A 33 -0.98 17.91 -0.91
CA ILE A 33 -1.40 19.02 -1.77
C ILE A 33 -2.45 19.86 -1.05
N ALA A 34 -3.47 19.24 -0.46
CA ALA A 34 -4.53 19.96 0.24
C ALA A 34 -4.02 20.67 1.50
N GLY A 35 -3.12 20.05 2.26
CA GLY A 35 -2.47 20.71 3.39
C GLY A 35 -1.59 21.88 2.96
N GLY A 36 -0.81 21.72 1.89
CA GLY A 36 0.00 22.80 1.32
C GLY A 36 -0.83 23.97 0.79
N ILE A 37 -1.99 23.71 0.16
CA ILE A 37 -2.91 24.77 -0.28
C ILE A 37 -3.50 25.49 0.94
N ASN A 38 -4.03 24.76 1.92
CA ASN A 38 -4.63 25.33 3.12
C ASN A 38 -3.66 26.18 3.97
N ILE A 39 -2.37 25.83 3.98
CA ILE A 39 -1.33 26.62 4.66
C ILE A 39 -1.07 27.96 3.93
N ASN A 40 -1.27 28.01 2.61
CA ASN A 40 -1.02 29.20 1.79
C ASN A 40 -2.25 30.09 1.60
N THR A 41 -3.48 29.60 1.83
CA THR A 41 -4.73 30.37 1.65
C THR A 41 -5.23 31.11 2.89
N VAL A 42 -4.53 31.10 4.03
CA VAL A 42 -4.91 31.91 5.20
C VAL A 42 -4.46 33.37 5.00
N LYS A 43 -5.07 34.05 4.03
CA LYS A 43 -5.30 35.49 4.09
C LYS A 43 -6.62 35.67 4.84
N ASP A 44 -6.63 36.60 5.79
CA ASP A 44 -7.82 37.10 6.51
C ASP A 44 -8.25 36.31 7.77
N GLY A 45 -7.49 36.52 8.85
CA GLY A 45 -8.08 36.81 10.17
C GLY A 45 -8.45 35.64 11.10
N VAL A 46 -8.51 34.40 10.62
CA VAL A 46 -8.71 33.23 11.51
C VAL A 46 -7.51 32.30 11.37
N GLN A 47 -6.54 32.43 12.28
CA GLN A 47 -5.42 31.50 12.43
C GLN A 47 -5.95 30.12 12.87
N ILE A 48 -6.43 29.31 11.93
CA ILE A 48 -6.84 27.92 12.19
C ILE A 48 -5.61 27.01 12.37
N PHE A 49 -4.44 27.42 11.86
CA PHE A 49 -3.17 26.73 12.08
C PHE A 49 -2.20 27.63 12.84
N THR A 50 -2.05 27.38 14.14
CA THR A 50 -0.93 27.91 14.94
C THR A 50 0.39 27.44 14.32
N ASP A 51 1.49 28.17 14.55
CA ASP A 51 2.81 27.76 14.04
C ASP A 51 3.20 26.34 14.50
N GLU A 52 2.74 25.93 15.68
CA GLU A 52 2.87 24.55 16.19
C GLU A 52 2.17 23.52 15.28
N ALA A 53 0.96 23.80 14.81
CA ALA A 53 0.22 22.90 13.93
C ALA A 53 0.87 22.79 12.54
N LYS A 54 1.48 23.87 12.05
CA LYS A 54 2.28 23.85 10.81
C LYS A 54 3.54 23.00 10.98
N THR A 55 4.26 23.13 12.09
CA THR A 55 5.45 22.32 12.37
C THR A 55 5.10 20.83 12.49
N ILE A 56 3.98 20.50 13.14
CA ILE A 56 3.46 19.12 13.21
C ILE A 56 3.10 18.60 11.81
N PHE A 57 2.45 19.41 10.99
CA PHE A 57 2.12 19.03 9.62
C PHE A 57 3.37 18.77 8.76
N TYR A 58 4.37 19.65 8.84
CA TYR A 58 5.64 19.47 8.12
C TYR A 58 6.41 18.25 8.63
N SER A 59 6.47 18.02 9.95
CA SER A 59 7.18 16.86 10.50
C SER A 59 6.49 15.55 10.09
N MET A 60 5.16 15.47 10.21
CA MET A 60 4.38 14.30 9.75
C MET A 60 4.49 14.08 8.25
N THR A 61 4.53 15.14 7.44
CA THR A 61 4.72 15.06 5.99
C THR A 61 6.09 14.46 5.64
N VAL A 62 7.15 14.95 6.28
CA VAL A 62 8.51 14.44 6.06
C VAL A 62 8.61 12.98 6.52
N THR A 63 8.05 12.64 7.68
CA THR A 63 8.00 11.24 8.17
C THR A 63 7.19 10.33 7.25
N ALA A 64 6.05 10.78 6.72
CA ALA A 64 5.23 10.02 5.79
C ALA A 64 5.96 9.78 4.46
N MET A 65 6.68 10.79 3.96
CA MET A 65 7.46 10.69 2.73
C MET A 65 8.61 9.69 2.89
N ILE A 66 9.39 9.80 3.98
CA ILE A 66 10.47 8.85 4.32
C ILE A 66 9.89 7.44 4.54
N GLY A 67 8.76 7.33 5.24
CA GLY A 67 8.05 6.08 5.47
C GLY A 67 7.57 5.44 4.16
N THR A 68 7.13 6.23 3.19
CA THR A 68 6.70 5.73 1.87
C THR A 68 7.87 5.15 1.09
N VAL A 69 9.01 5.85 1.08
CA VAL A 69 10.25 5.36 0.48
C VAL A 69 10.70 4.08 1.17
N LEU A 70 10.75 4.08 2.50
CA LEU A 70 11.13 2.89 3.27
C LEU A 70 10.15 1.74 3.06
N THR A 71 8.85 1.96 2.90
CA THR A 71 7.87 0.87 2.65
C THR A 71 8.01 0.27 1.27
N PHE A 72 8.54 1.02 0.30
CA PHE A 72 8.92 0.48 -0.99
C PHE A 72 10.08 -0.51 -0.87
N PHE A 73 11.02 -0.28 0.05
CA PHE A 73 12.21 -1.12 0.27
C PHE A 73 12.03 -2.19 1.37
N LEU A 74 11.24 -1.92 2.40
CA LEU A 74 11.03 -2.73 3.59
C LEU A 74 9.61 -3.31 3.54
N LYS A 75 9.53 -4.54 3.00
CA LYS A 75 8.40 -5.51 3.03
C LYS A 75 7.17 -5.12 3.87
N GLU A 76 5.98 -5.22 3.25
CA GLU A 76 4.56 -5.32 3.70
C GLU A 76 4.13 -4.72 5.08
N GLY A 77 4.91 -4.82 6.15
CA GLY A 77 4.55 -4.42 7.51
C GLY A 77 4.37 -2.91 7.73
N MET A 78 5.02 -2.06 6.94
CA MET A 78 4.90 -0.59 7.11
C MET A 78 3.68 0.01 6.41
N ARG A 79 2.93 -0.77 5.64
CA ARG A 79 1.73 -0.29 4.92
C ARG A 79 0.64 0.18 5.88
N THR A 80 0.38 -0.60 6.93
CA THR A 80 -0.60 -0.26 7.97
C THR A 80 -0.21 1.02 8.70
N PHE A 81 1.09 1.19 9.01
CA PHE A 81 1.61 2.40 9.62
C PHE A 81 1.37 3.63 8.72
N LEU A 82 1.64 3.52 7.42
CA LEU A 82 1.39 4.60 6.47
C LEU A 82 -0.10 4.99 6.37
N TRP A 83 -1.00 4.01 6.38
CA TRP A 83 -2.43 4.30 6.40
C TRP A 83 -2.85 5.06 7.67
N ILE A 84 -2.32 4.69 8.84
CA ILE A 84 -2.54 5.43 10.09
C ILE A 84 -2.04 6.87 9.96
N VAL A 85 -0.85 7.08 9.39
CA VAL A 85 -0.31 8.42 9.14
C VAL A 85 -1.22 9.23 8.20
N CYS A 86 -1.75 8.62 7.13
CA CYS A 86 -2.72 9.27 6.25
C CYS A 86 -4.01 9.65 6.98
N VAL A 87 -4.53 8.81 7.89
CA VAL A 87 -5.73 9.12 8.68
C VAL A 87 -5.49 10.31 9.60
N VAL A 88 -4.34 10.35 10.28
CA VAL A 88 -3.97 11.46 11.17
C VAL A 88 -3.77 12.75 10.36
N LEU A 89 -3.04 12.69 9.24
CA LEU A 89 -2.85 13.83 8.34
C LEU A 89 -4.20 14.33 7.79
N GLY A 90 -5.08 13.42 7.36
CA GLY A 90 -6.41 13.78 6.89
C GLY A 90 -7.27 14.42 7.97
N SER A 91 -7.15 13.96 9.21
CA SER A 91 -7.84 14.58 10.35
C SER A 91 -7.34 16.00 10.61
N ILE A 92 -6.04 16.27 10.41
CA ILE A 92 -5.46 17.61 10.60
C ILE A 92 -5.85 18.55 9.44
N VAL A 93 -5.81 18.05 8.20
CA VAL A 93 -6.02 18.86 6.99
C VAL A 93 -7.50 19.12 6.69
N PHE A 94 -8.35 18.11 6.88
CA PHE A 94 -9.76 18.14 6.47
C PHE A 94 -10.73 17.96 7.65
N GLY A 95 -10.22 17.86 8.88
CA GLY A 95 -11.03 17.57 10.06
C GLY A 95 -11.61 16.15 10.06
N ALA A 96 -12.65 15.95 10.86
CA ALA A 96 -13.29 14.64 11.05
C ALA A 96 -13.78 14.02 9.72
N THR A 97 -14.28 14.83 8.78
CA THR A 97 -14.79 14.36 7.49
C THR A 97 -13.71 13.67 6.65
N GLY A 98 -12.52 14.27 6.54
CA GLY A 98 -11.43 13.64 5.79
C GLY A 98 -10.88 12.39 6.49
N MET A 99 -10.87 12.38 7.83
CA MET A 99 -10.51 11.18 8.60
C MET A 99 -11.39 9.99 8.20
N TYR A 100 -12.72 10.17 8.16
CA TYR A 100 -13.65 9.09 7.80
C TYR A 100 -13.53 8.65 6.34
N ILE A 101 -13.30 9.58 5.41
CA ILE A 101 -13.08 9.24 4.00
C ILE A 101 -11.84 8.35 3.86
N ILE A 102 -10.71 8.75 4.47
CA ILE A 102 -9.46 7.99 4.40
C ILE A 102 -9.61 6.63 5.09
N LEU A 103 -10.31 6.57 6.23
CA LEU A 103 -10.66 5.31 6.88
C LEU A 103 -11.48 4.40 5.98
N GLY A 104 -12.44 4.94 5.24
CA GLY A 104 -13.24 4.18 4.27
C GLY A 104 -12.39 3.62 3.12
N VAL A 105 -11.50 4.43 2.55
CA VAL A 105 -10.57 3.98 1.50
C VAL A 105 -9.61 2.92 2.04
N TRP A 106 -9.08 3.11 3.25
CA TRP A 106 -8.21 2.14 3.90
C TRP A 106 -8.94 0.82 4.14
N LEU A 107 -10.18 0.84 4.63
CA LEU A 107 -11.00 -0.35 4.82
C LEU A 107 -11.20 -1.11 3.51
N ILE A 108 -11.50 -0.41 2.41
CA ILE A 108 -11.66 -1.03 1.09
C ILE A 108 -10.33 -1.65 0.62
N ASP A 109 -9.21 -0.94 0.79
CA ASP A 109 -7.89 -1.47 0.45
C ASP A 109 -7.56 -2.73 1.26
N ASP A 110 -7.79 -2.72 2.58
CA ASP A 110 -7.39 -3.82 3.46
C ASP A 110 -8.31 -5.04 3.32
N TYR A 111 -9.63 -4.83 3.27
CA TYR A 111 -10.61 -5.92 3.21
C TYR A 111 -10.84 -6.47 1.81
N VAL A 112 -10.69 -5.65 0.76
CA VAL A 112 -10.95 -6.09 -0.62
C VAL A 112 -9.63 -6.34 -1.34
N ILE A 113 -8.82 -5.29 -1.51
CA ILE A 113 -7.65 -5.33 -2.41
C ILE A 113 -6.55 -6.22 -1.83
N HIS A 114 -6.24 -6.06 -0.55
CA HIS A 114 -5.18 -6.81 0.12
C HIS A 114 -5.56 -8.27 0.38
N LYS A 115 -6.80 -8.53 0.81
CA LYS A 115 -7.29 -9.92 0.93
C LYS A 115 -7.25 -10.65 -0.41
N LEU A 116 -7.63 -9.99 -1.51
CA LEU A 116 -7.46 -10.56 -2.85
C LEU A 116 -5.99 -10.82 -3.16
N PHE A 117 -5.12 -9.85 -2.91
CA PHE A 117 -3.67 -10.00 -3.13
C PHE A 117 -3.11 -11.22 -2.37
N LEU A 118 -3.42 -11.36 -1.08
CA LEU A 118 -3.00 -12.50 -0.25
C LEU A 118 -3.56 -13.82 -0.78
N HIS A 119 -4.83 -13.84 -1.20
CA HIS A 119 -5.45 -15.02 -1.78
C HIS A 119 -4.75 -15.47 -3.07
N TRP A 120 -4.46 -14.52 -3.97
CA TRP A 120 -3.74 -14.82 -5.22
C TRP A 120 -2.26 -15.18 -4.97
N LYS A 121 -1.60 -14.54 -4.00
CA LYS A 121 -0.23 -14.85 -3.57
C LYS A 121 -0.12 -16.27 -3.00
N SER A 122 -1.05 -16.69 -2.15
CA SER A 122 -1.11 -18.06 -1.61
C SER A 122 -1.29 -19.09 -2.72
N LYS A 123 -2.24 -18.89 -3.64
CA LYS A 123 -2.41 -19.77 -4.82
C LYS A 123 -1.17 -19.82 -5.71
N LEU A 124 -0.38 -18.74 -5.76
CA LEU A 124 0.86 -18.70 -6.52
C LEU A 124 1.98 -19.53 -5.86
N SER A 125 2.08 -19.48 -4.53
CA SER A 125 3.06 -20.27 -3.76
C SER A 125 2.81 -21.77 -3.93
N ILE A 126 1.56 -22.21 -3.72
CA ILE A 126 1.16 -23.63 -3.84
C ILE A 126 1.49 -24.17 -5.24
N ARG A 127 1.26 -23.37 -6.29
CA ARG A 127 1.57 -23.80 -7.66
C ARG A 127 3.06 -23.92 -7.92
N LYS A 128 3.85 -23.05 -7.29
CA LYS A 128 5.31 -23.06 -7.42
C LYS A 128 5.91 -24.28 -6.72
N GLU A 129 5.34 -24.70 -5.59
CA GLU A 129 5.69 -25.94 -4.89
C GLU A 129 5.38 -27.18 -5.75
N ILE A 130 4.19 -27.26 -6.34
CA ILE A 130 3.79 -28.38 -7.22
C ILE A 130 4.69 -28.49 -8.46
N ASP A 131 5.08 -27.37 -9.06
CA ASP A 131 5.98 -27.38 -10.22
C ASP A 131 7.41 -27.82 -9.81
N TYR A 132 7.83 -27.53 -8.57
CA TYR A 132 9.13 -27.97 -8.02
C TYR A 132 9.16 -29.48 -7.75
N ASP A 133 8.12 -29.99 -7.08
CA ASP A 133 7.98 -31.42 -6.78
C ASP A 133 7.94 -32.27 -8.06
N ARG A 134 7.41 -31.72 -9.15
CA ARG A 134 7.36 -32.41 -10.44
C ARG A 134 8.73 -32.49 -11.12
N GLU A 135 9.56 -31.47 -11.01
CA GLU A 135 10.91 -31.48 -11.59
C GLU A 135 11.84 -32.44 -10.83
N ASP A 136 11.70 -32.55 -9.52
CA ASP A 136 12.49 -33.49 -8.71
C ASP A 136 12.14 -34.95 -9.02
N ASN A 137 10.85 -35.29 -9.17
CA ASN A 137 10.42 -36.64 -9.55
C ASN A 137 10.94 -37.08 -10.94
N VAL A 138 11.00 -36.15 -11.91
CA VAL A 138 11.54 -36.46 -13.25
C VAL A 138 13.05 -36.72 -13.20
N ARG A 139 13.80 -35.97 -12.37
CA ARG A 139 15.23 -36.22 -12.18
C ARG A 139 15.51 -37.56 -11.50
N GLU A 140 14.68 -37.97 -10.55
CA GLU A 140 14.83 -39.28 -9.91
C GLU A 140 14.62 -40.43 -10.90
N GLU A 141 13.60 -40.35 -11.76
CA GLU A 141 13.38 -41.34 -12.84
C GLU A 141 14.54 -41.41 -13.85
N ASP A 142 15.12 -40.26 -14.22
CA ASP A 142 16.28 -40.20 -15.11
C ASP A 142 17.54 -40.80 -14.47
N THR A 143 17.72 -40.62 -13.16
CA THR A 143 18.85 -41.25 -12.41
C THR A 143 18.65 -42.73 -12.13
N ALA A 144 17.40 -43.21 -12.04
CA ALA A 144 17.10 -44.62 -11.82
C ALA A 144 17.20 -45.48 -13.09
N ASN A 145 17.13 -44.86 -14.27
CA ASN A 145 17.25 -45.50 -15.58
C ASN A 145 18.67 -45.42 -16.19
N SER A 146 19.65 -44.86 -15.48
CA SER A 146 21.07 -44.82 -15.88
C SER A 146 21.93 -45.82 -15.11
#